data_AF-A0A8H8JUK9-F1
#
_entry.id   AF-A0A8H8JUK9-F1
#
_cell.length_a   1.000
_cell.length_b   1.000
_cell.length_c   1.000
_cell.angle_alpha   90.00
_cell.angle_beta   90.00
_cell.angle_gamma   90.00
#
_symmetry.space_group_name_H-M   'P 1'
#
loop_
_entity.id
_entity.type
_entity.pdbx_description
1 polymer ?
#
loop_
_entity_poly.entity_id
_entity_poly.type
_entity_poly.pdbx_seq_one_letter_code
_entity_poly.pdbx_strand_id
1 'polypeptide(L)'
;MGWYDSKTMEYHAPALEQGERLIMVWFHDESIFYTNDRRLTRWVSPTETAVPYAKGEGASIMVADFVGIEGWLHGLNQSDHARIVLFPGKTRDGYLTGEKVRNQLTKAIEIVQAKYPHAEHVFIYDNATTHTKRREDLAVVGKIPLQPSKNFGEVVEKRMGEGGKVVNIRARYADTHHPDGSPQALYFPDDHITYPGYFKGIAQLLQERGFSVSGLRLQCAAPKKCSPGSGCCARQLLSEQPGFAEQQSALEEIAESKGCRILFLPKFHCELNPIEQCWGYAKRVYRQFPRSKSQANLKSNMITSLDSVPLESIRRFFNKSQRYIDAYRHGLDGQMAAWANKKYHGHRMLPPSILREVEAEYQRQNGLHDPELPPPRRNAAVFACGSAILSLPESDKH
;
A
#
# COMPACT_ATOMS: atom_id res chain seq x y z
N MET A 1 -1.86 -19.92 10.18
CA MET A 1 -0.96 -18.91 10.78
C MET A 1 -1.11 -18.95 12.30
N GLY A 2 -0.01 -18.97 13.04
CA GLY A 2 -0.05 -18.87 14.50
C GLY A 2 -0.55 -17.50 14.98
N TRP A 3 -0.96 -17.41 16.24
CA TRP A 3 -1.48 -16.17 16.81
C TRP A 3 -1.16 -16.06 18.29
N TYR A 4 -1.28 -14.85 18.84
CA TYR A 4 -1.05 -14.59 20.25
C TYR A 4 -2.35 -14.18 20.92
N ASP A 5 -2.67 -14.78 22.06
CA ASP A 5 -3.83 -14.36 22.84
C ASP A 5 -3.72 -12.90 23.25
N SER A 6 -4.80 -12.14 23.05
CA SER A 6 -4.77 -10.69 23.18
C SER A 6 -4.57 -10.19 24.62
N LYS A 7 -4.80 -11.05 25.62
CA LYS A 7 -4.67 -10.71 27.04
C LYS A 7 -3.38 -11.27 27.63
N THR A 8 -3.19 -12.57 27.49
CA THR A 8 -2.10 -13.35 28.09
C THR A 8 -0.82 -13.34 27.27
N MET A 9 -0.89 -12.99 25.97
CA MET A 9 0.22 -13.14 25.01
C MET A 9 0.72 -14.58 24.87
N GLU A 10 -0.10 -15.56 25.21
CA GLU A 10 0.20 -16.97 24.94
C GLU A 10 0.21 -17.23 23.44
N TYR A 11 1.22 -17.95 22.96
CA TYR A 11 1.33 -18.32 21.55
C TYR A 11 0.49 -19.57 21.26
N HIS A 12 -0.39 -19.46 20.28
CA HIS A 12 -1.15 -20.57 19.74
C HIS A 12 -0.62 -20.90 18.35
N ALA A 13 0.11 -22.01 18.26
CA ALA A 13 0.58 -22.55 16.99
C ALA A 13 -0.61 -22.97 16.11
N PRO A 14 -0.50 -22.81 14.77
CA PRO A 14 -1.52 -23.36 13.89
C PRO A 14 -1.42 -24.89 13.89
N ALA A 15 -2.56 -25.58 13.84
CA ALA A 15 -2.58 -26.98 13.43
C ALA A 15 -2.24 -27.02 11.94
N LEU A 16 -1.16 -27.74 11.59
CA LEU A 16 -0.72 -27.94 10.21
C LEU A 16 -0.94 -29.40 9.85
N GLU A 17 -1.58 -29.66 8.72
CA GLU A 17 -1.71 -30.99 8.16
C GLU A 17 -0.38 -31.45 7.52
N GLN A 18 -0.28 -32.74 7.22
CA GLN A 18 0.93 -33.30 6.62
C GLN A 18 1.19 -32.65 5.25
N GLY A 19 2.32 -31.97 5.11
CA GLY A 19 2.70 -31.26 3.90
C GLY A 19 2.40 -29.76 3.92
N GLU A 20 1.64 -29.26 4.89
CA GLU A 20 1.40 -27.83 5.06
C GLU A 20 2.62 -27.11 5.66
N ARG A 21 2.82 -25.86 5.25
CA ARG A 21 3.88 -24.99 5.76
C ARG A 21 3.31 -23.80 6.50
N LEU A 22 4.03 -23.35 7.52
CA LEU A 22 3.70 -22.12 8.23
C LEU A 22 3.82 -20.93 7.28
N ILE A 23 2.76 -20.13 7.13
CA ILE A 23 2.83 -18.85 6.42
C ILE A 23 3.25 -17.76 7.40
N MET A 24 4.37 -17.09 7.09
CA MET A 24 4.82 -15.88 7.76
C MET A 24 4.56 -14.65 6.90
N VAL A 25 3.94 -13.65 7.50
CA VAL A 25 3.58 -12.40 6.83
C VAL A 25 4.45 -11.26 7.34
N TRP A 26 4.98 -10.47 6.39
CA TRP A 26 5.87 -9.34 6.62
C TRP A 26 5.25 -8.08 6.03
N PHE A 27 4.90 -7.13 6.88
CA PHE A 27 4.33 -5.85 6.46
C PHE A 27 5.43 -4.82 6.25
N HIS A 28 5.40 -4.16 5.10
CA HIS A 28 6.30 -3.06 4.73
C HIS A 28 5.57 -1.72 4.78
N ASP A 29 6.33 -0.68 5.09
CA ASP A 29 5.91 0.72 4.95
C ASP A 29 7.10 1.68 5.12
N GLU A 30 6.87 2.96 4.81
CA GLU A 30 7.80 4.05 5.03
C GLU A 30 7.32 5.09 6.05
N SER A 31 8.26 5.65 6.81
CA SER A 31 7.96 6.74 7.72
C SER A 31 9.06 7.78 7.76
N ILE A 32 8.67 9.05 7.92
CA ILE A 32 9.57 10.19 8.07
C ILE A 32 9.59 10.66 9.53
N PHE A 33 10.80 10.91 10.04
CA PHE A 33 11.07 11.56 11.32
C PHE A 33 11.71 12.93 11.08
N TYR A 34 11.39 13.87 11.93
CA TYR A 34 11.84 15.25 11.83
C TYR A 34 12.65 15.67 13.05
N THR A 35 13.67 16.51 12.85
CA THR A 35 14.53 17.04 13.92
C THR A 35 13.72 17.76 15.00
N ASN A 36 12.65 18.46 14.62
CA ASN A 36 11.87 19.27 15.55
C ASN A 36 10.56 18.59 16.00
N ASP A 37 10.25 17.35 15.56
CA ASP A 37 9.09 16.60 16.08
C ASP A 37 9.35 16.20 17.54
N ARG A 38 8.84 16.99 18.48
CA ARG A 38 9.12 16.90 19.92
C ARG A 38 7.86 17.11 20.74
N ARG A 39 7.90 16.66 21.99
CA ARG A 39 6.86 16.99 22.96
C ARG A 39 6.90 18.49 23.26
N LEU A 40 5.91 19.23 22.77
CA LEU A 40 5.81 20.68 22.96
C LEU A 40 5.20 21.07 24.31
N THR A 41 4.35 20.21 24.89
CA THR A 41 3.71 20.48 26.19
C THR A 41 4.41 19.75 27.32
N ARG A 42 4.96 20.50 28.27
CA ARG A 42 5.55 19.98 29.51
C ARG A 42 5.32 20.94 30.68
N TRP A 43 5.38 20.39 31.89
CA TRP A 43 5.45 21.18 33.11
C TRP A 43 6.87 21.75 33.26
N VAL A 44 6.96 23.02 33.66
CA VAL A 44 8.22 23.76 33.85
C VAL A 44 8.25 24.38 35.24
N SER A 45 9.44 24.58 35.79
CA SER A 45 9.60 25.32 37.05
C SER A 45 9.16 26.79 36.85
N PRO A 46 8.60 27.47 37.87
CA PRO A 46 8.37 28.91 37.81
C PRO A 46 9.62 29.74 37.50
N THR A 47 10.81 29.18 37.77
CA THR A 47 12.11 29.83 37.51
C THR A 47 12.67 29.54 36.12
N GLU A 48 11.99 28.74 35.31
CA GLU A 48 12.49 28.35 33.99
C GLU A 48 12.13 29.41 32.93
N THR A 49 13.15 29.95 32.26
CA THR A 49 12.97 30.92 31.18
C THR A 49 12.44 30.25 29.92
N ALA A 50 11.41 30.85 29.30
CA ALA A 50 10.90 30.39 28.02
C ALA A 50 11.96 30.50 26.92
N VAL A 51 12.38 29.36 26.37
CA VAL A 51 13.30 29.31 25.23
C VAL A 51 12.50 29.15 23.93
N PRO A 52 12.65 30.05 22.94
CA PRO A 52 11.98 29.92 21.66
C PRO A 52 12.34 28.62 20.93
N TYR A 53 11.34 27.97 20.35
CA TYR A 53 11.55 26.81 19.47
C TYR A 53 11.90 27.26 18.05
N ALA A 54 12.72 26.47 17.36
CA ALA A 54 12.96 26.71 15.94
C ALA A 54 11.68 26.45 15.14
N LYS A 55 11.36 27.37 14.23
CA LYS A 55 10.19 27.26 13.36
C LYS A 55 10.37 26.14 12.34
N GLY A 56 9.29 25.41 12.07
CA GLY A 56 9.25 24.33 11.08
C GLY A 56 9.75 22.98 11.60
N GLU A 57 9.71 21.97 10.75
CA GLU A 57 9.99 20.57 11.12
C GLU A 57 11.50 20.27 11.25
N GLY A 58 12.36 21.12 10.68
CA GLY A 58 13.81 20.92 10.66
C GLY A 58 14.22 19.89 9.61
N ALA A 59 15.36 19.21 9.82
CA ALA A 59 15.81 18.17 8.91
C ALA A 59 14.94 16.91 9.05
N SER A 60 14.68 16.24 7.93
CA SER A 60 13.99 14.97 7.88
C SER A 60 14.96 13.81 7.70
N ILE A 61 14.56 12.64 8.19
CA ILE A 61 15.15 11.34 7.92
C ILE A 61 14.01 10.38 7.62
N MET A 62 14.15 9.58 6.57
CA MET A 62 13.18 8.57 6.15
C MET A 62 13.71 7.19 6.50
N VAL A 63 12.80 6.33 6.97
CA VAL A 63 13.04 4.90 7.20
C VAL A 63 11.99 4.09 6.44
N ALA A 64 12.43 2.98 5.84
CA ALA A 64 11.58 1.94 5.30
C ALA A 64 12.01 0.61 5.93
N ASP A 65 11.06 -0.22 6.36
CA ASP A 65 11.38 -1.49 7.02
C ASP A 65 10.25 -2.51 6.87
N PHE A 66 10.49 -3.73 7.32
CA PHE A 66 9.48 -4.78 7.44
C PHE A 66 9.26 -5.16 8.89
N VAL A 67 8.01 -5.45 9.23
CA VAL A 67 7.64 -6.01 10.54
C VAL A 67 6.81 -7.29 10.34
N GLY A 68 7.17 -8.32 11.10
CA GLY A 68 6.39 -9.54 11.26
C GLY A 68 5.79 -9.62 12.66
N ILE A 69 5.01 -10.65 12.92
CA ILE A 69 4.44 -10.87 14.27
C ILE A 69 5.52 -11.11 15.34
N GLU A 70 6.73 -11.51 14.91
CA GLU A 70 7.92 -11.69 15.75
C GLU A 70 8.84 -10.45 15.80
N GLY A 71 8.36 -9.29 15.33
CA GLY A 71 9.07 -8.02 15.39
C GLY A 71 9.66 -7.55 14.07
N TRP A 72 10.56 -6.56 14.16
CA TRP A 72 11.29 -6.02 13.01
C TRP A 72 12.06 -7.13 12.27
N LEU A 73 12.15 -7.03 10.94
CA LEU A 73 12.83 -8.02 10.12
C LEU A 73 14.36 -7.90 10.24
N HIS A 74 14.91 -8.66 11.17
CA HIS A 74 16.34 -8.89 11.32
C HIS A 74 16.69 -10.35 11.04
N GLY A 75 17.86 -10.58 10.47
CA GLY A 75 18.48 -11.88 10.29
C GLY A 75 18.96 -12.49 11.60
N LEU A 76 19.86 -13.44 11.48
CA LEU A 76 20.42 -14.16 12.64
C LEU A 76 21.30 -13.24 13.50
N ASN A 77 21.94 -12.26 12.86
CA ASN A 77 22.69 -11.20 13.52
C ASN A 77 21.87 -9.90 13.51
N GLN A 78 21.93 -9.11 14.58
CA GLN A 78 21.17 -7.85 14.67
C GLN A 78 21.58 -6.82 13.60
N SER A 79 22.81 -6.89 13.09
CA SER A 79 23.29 -6.04 12.00
C SER A 79 22.79 -6.45 10.61
N ASP A 80 22.24 -7.65 10.47
CA ASP A 80 21.69 -8.14 9.22
C ASP A 80 20.20 -7.78 9.17
N HIS A 81 19.85 -6.70 8.48
CA HIS A 81 18.46 -6.23 8.42
C HIS A 81 18.13 -5.63 7.06
N ALA A 82 16.85 -5.65 6.70
CA ALA A 82 16.37 -5.04 5.46
C ALA A 82 16.04 -3.54 5.60
N ARG A 83 16.21 -2.95 6.80
CA ARG A 83 15.91 -1.54 7.07
C ARG A 83 16.72 -0.60 6.16
N ILE A 84 16.02 0.29 5.44
CA ILE A 84 16.61 1.40 4.70
C ILE A 84 16.46 2.67 5.52
N VAL A 85 17.55 3.44 5.64
CA VAL A 85 17.56 4.77 6.24
C VAL A 85 18.19 5.75 5.27
N LEU A 86 17.50 6.85 4.97
CA LEU A 86 17.99 7.88 4.06
C LEU A 86 17.62 9.28 4.53
N PHE A 87 18.50 10.25 4.30
CA PHE A 87 18.19 11.66 4.42
C PHE A 87 17.67 12.17 3.07
N PRO A 88 16.36 12.47 2.95
CA PRO A 88 15.78 12.79 1.66
C PRO A 88 16.31 14.12 1.11
N GLY A 89 16.58 14.15 -0.19
CA GLY A 89 16.96 15.36 -0.93
C GLY A 89 17.99 15.09 -2.03
N LYS A 90 17.91 15.86 -3.13
CA LYS A 90 18.79 15.72 -4.31
C LYS A 90 20.28 15.89 -4.00
N THR A 91 20.61 16.70 -2.98
CA THR A 91 21.98 16.95 -2.51
C THR A 91 22.36 16.12 -1.27
N ARG A 92 21.57 15.09 -0.96
CA ARG A 92 21.75 14.16 0.16
C ARG A 92 21.72 12.71 -0.35
N ASP A 93 20.95 11.83 0.28
CA ASP A 93 20.88 10.41 -0.08
C ASP A 93 19.91 10.12 -1.23
N GLY A 94 19.29 11.16 -1.81
CA GLY A 94 18.27 11.05 -2.85
C GLY A 94 16.89 10.76 -2.28
N TYR A 95 16.10 9.98 -3.02
CA TYR A 95 14.74 9.56 -2.63
C TYR A 95 14.68 8.02 -2.61
N LEU A 96 13.64 7.47 -1.98
CA LEU A 96 13.38 6.04 -2.07
C LEU A 96 12.88 5.71 -3.49
N THR A 97 13.78 5.21 -4.34
CA THR A 97 13.47 4.83 -5.72
C THR A 97 12.91 3.42 -5.79
N GLY A 98 12.22 3.08 -6.88
CA GLY A 98 11.76 1.71 -7.12
C GLY A 98 12.91 0.68 -7.11
N GLU A 99 14.10 1.07 -7.54
CA GLU A 99 15.31 0.25 -7.43
C GLU A 99 15.69 -0.03 -5.96
N LYS A 100 15.70 1.00 -5.11
CA LYS A 100 15.99 0.82 -3.67
C LYS A 100 14.96 -0.10 -3.01
N VAL A 101 13.67 0.02 -3.36
CA VAL A 101 12.61 -0.88 -2.84
C VAL A 101 12.83 -2.32 -3.31
N ARG A 102 13.15 -2.56 -4.59
CA ARG A 102 13.45 -3.91 -5.11
C ARG A 102 14.68 -4.54 -4.45
N ASN A 103 15.73 -3.75 -4.22
CA ASN A 103 16.92 -4.21 -3.50
C ASN A 103 16.59 -4.52 -2.03
N GLN A 104 15.73 -3.72 -1.40
CA GLN A 104 15.23 -3.98 -0.06
C GLN A 104 14.49 -5.31 0.03
N LEU A 105 13.56 -5.56 -0.91
CA LEU A 105 12.80 -6.81 -0.98
C LEU A 105 13.73 -8.02 -1.18
N THR A 106 14.70 -7.92 -2.09
CA THR A 106 15.69 -8.98 -2.31
C THR A 106 16.42 -9.33 -1.02
N LYS A 107 16.89 -8.31 -0.29
CA LYS A 107 17.56 -8.50 1.01
C LYS A 107 16.63 -9.09 2.07
N ALA A 108 15.37 -8.64 2.11
CA ALA A 108 14.36 -9.18 3.01
C ALA A 108 14.09 -10.66 2.75
N ILE A 109 13.99 -11.07 1.48
CA ILE A 109 13.80 -12.47 1.08
C ILE A 109 14.97 -13.34 1.54
N GLU A 110 16.21 -12.88 1.33
CA GLU A 110 17.41 -13.59 1.81
C GLU A 110 17.38 -13.81 3.33
N ILE A 111 16.99 -12.77 4.08
CA ILE A 111 16.89 -12.84 5.54
C ILE A 111 15.84 -13.87 5.98
N VAL A 112 14.64 -13.84 5.40
CA VAL A 112 13.55 -14.73 5.84
C VAL A 112 13.81 -16.18 5.45
N GLN A 113 14.40 -16.43 4.28
CA GLN A 113 14.75 -17.78 3.84
C GLN A 113 15.85 -18.39 4.71
N ALA A 114 16.83 -17.59 5.14
CA ALA A 114 17.86 -18.04 6.07
C ALA A 114 17.30 -18.30 7.48
N LYS A 115 16.41 -17.42 7.95
CA LYS A 115 15.88 -17.48 9.33
C LYS A 115 14.75 -18.48 9.52
N TYR A 116 13.93 -18.70 8.49
CA TYR A 116 12.72 -19.52 8.53
C TYR A 116 12.58 -20.39 7.27
N PRO A 117 13.57 -21.27 6.97
CA PRO A 117 13.66 -22.00 5.70
C PRO A 117 12.47 -22.94 5.41
N HIS A 118 11.69 -23.30 6.43
CA HIS A 118 10.53 -24.20 6.30
C HIS A 118 9.19 -23.46 6.22
N ALA A 119 9.21 -22.13 6.32
CA ALA A 119 8.01 -21.31 6.21
C ALA A 119 7.80 -20.85 4.76
N GLU A 120 6.55 -20.57 4.43
CA GLU A 120 6.22 -19.74 3.28
C GLU A 120 6.21 -18.27 3.69
N HIS A 121 6.61 -17.39 2.78
CA HIS A 121 6.72 -15.97 3.04
C HIS A 121 5.82 -15.14 2.14
N VAL A 122 5.06 -14.26 2.78
CA VAL A 122 4.20 -13.29 2.11
C VAL A 122 4.60 -11.90 2.58
N PHE A 123 4.95 -11.04 1.63
CA PHE A 123 5.29 -9.64 1.88
C PHE A 123 4.08 -8.76 1.53
N ILE A 124 3.74 -7.82 2.40
CA ILE A 124 2.59 -6.94 2.24
C ILE A 124 3.08 -5.50 2.07
N TYR A 125 2.65 -4.87 0.99
CA TYR A 125 2.92 -3.47 0.69
C TYR A 125 1.60 -2.69 0.64
N ASP A 126 1.67 -1.37 0.81
CA ASP A 126 0.57 -0.51 0.43
C ASP A 126 0.43 -0.42 -1.12
N ASN A 127 -0.65 0.20 -1.60
CA ASN A 127 -0.89 0.34 -3.05
C ASN A 127 -0.23 1.61 -3.62
N ALA A 128 0.95 2.00 -3.12
CA ALA A 128 1.69 3.12 -3.69
C ALA A 128 2.14 2.83 -5.13
N THR A 129 2.26 3.89 -5.94
CA THR A 129 2.68 3.78 -7.34
C THR A 129 4.11 3.27 -7.50
N THR A 130 4.94 3.45 -6.48
CA THR A 130 6.30 2.90 -6.41
C THR A 130 6.30 1.39 -6.21
N HIS A 131 5.41 0.86 -5.37
CA HIS A 131 5.30 -0.56 -5.06
C HIS A 131 4.62 -1.36 -6.18
N THR A 132 3.65 -0.74 -6.84
CA THR A 132 2.91 -1.33 -7.98
C THR A 132 3.58 -1.06 -9.34
N LYS A 133 4.82 -0.54 -9.35
CA LYS A 133 5.56 -0.28 -10.59
C LYS A 133 5.87 -1.61 -11.29
N ARG A 134 5.44 -1.73 -12.54
CA ARG A 134 5.76 -2.85 -13.43
C ARG A 134 7.22 -2.79 -13.91
N ARG A 135 7.69 -3.88 -14.53
CA ARG A 135 8.98 -3.92 -15.24
C ARG A 135 9.05 -2.78 -16.28
N GLU A 136 10.24 -2.22 -16.46
CA GLU A 136 10.44 -0.96 -17.22
C GLU A 136 10.17 -1.11 -18.72
N ASP A 137 10.40 -2.31 -19.24
CA ASP A 137 10.09 -2.73 -20.61
C ASP A 137 8.62 -3.16 -20.82
N LEU A 138 7.72 -3.06 -19.84
CA LEU A 138 6.29 -3.35 -20.03
C LEU A 138 5.46 -2.09 -20.30
N ALA A 139 4.60 -2.16 -21.33
CA ALA A 139 3.71 -1.07 -21.69
C ALA A 139 2.54 -0.93 -20.71
N VAL A 140 2.39 0.25 -20.10
CA VAL A 140 1.27 0.56 -19.18
C VAL A 140 0.06 1.05 -19.96
N VAL A 141 -1.03 0.28 -19.99
CA VAL A 141 -2.27 0.57 -20.75
C VAL A 141 -2.79 2.00 -20.56
N GLY A 142 -2.75 2.52 -19.33
CA GLY A 142 -3.17 3.89 -19.02
C GLY A 142 -2.37 4.99 -19.72
N LYS A 143 -1.20 4.68 -20.29
CA LYS A 143 -0.36 5.61 -21.08
C LYS A 143 -0.46 5.37 -22.58
N ILE A 144 -0.95 4.21 -23.00
CA ILE A 144 -0.97 3.83 -24.42
C ILE A 144 -1.92 4.77 -25.20
N PRO A 145 -1.49 5.33 -26.35
CA PRO A 145 -2.35 6.13 -27.22
C PRO A 145 -3.37 5.26 -27.96
N LEU A 146 -4.48 5.86 -28.39
CA LEU A 146 -5.47 5.14 -29.19
C LEU A 146 -4.92 4.72 -30.56
N GLN A 147 -4.17 5.63 -31.20
CA GLN A 147 -3.65 5.50 -32.56
C GLN A 147 -2.15 5.22 -32.57
N PRO A 148 -1.58 4.77 -33.72
CA PRO A 148 -0.15 4.58 -33.86
C PRO A 148 0.68 5.81 -33.47
N SER A 149 1.84 5.59 -32.84
CA SER A 149 2.70 6.67 -32.35
C SER A 149 4.18 6.37 -32.51
N LYS A 150 4.92 7.31 -33.10
CA LYS A 150 6.38 7.31 -33.18
C LYS A 150 7.05 7.59 -31.83
N ASN A 151 6.35 8.29 -30.95
CA ASN A 151 6.91 8.88 -29.74
C ASN A 151 6.53 8.10 -28.47
N PHE A 152 6.25 6.81 -28.59
CA PHE A 152 5.84 5.96 -27.48
C PHE A 152 6.90 4.91 -27.12
N GLY A 153 7.31 4.91 -25.85
CA GLY A 153 8.44 4.15 -25.33
C GLY A 153 9.12 4.88 -24.18
N GLU A 154 9.96 4.21 -23.41
CA GLU A 154 10.72 4.82 -22.33
C GLU A 154 11.90 5.63 -22.86
N VAL A 155 12.09 6.87 -22.41
CA VAL A 155 13.24 7.69 -22.83
C VAL A 155 14.49 7.17 -22.13
N VAL A 156 15.39 6.57 -22.91
CA VAL A 156 16.65 6.03 -22.39
C VAL A 156 17.80 7.00 -22.56
N GLU A 157 17.73 7.89 -23.55
CA GLU A 157 18.79 8.87 -23.80
C GLU A 157 18.18 10.17 -24.36
N LYS A 158 18.82 11.29 -24.04
CA LYS A 158 18.53 12.59 -24.65
C LYS A 158 19.77 13.06 -25.39
N ARG A 159 19.65 13.20 -26.72
CA ARG A 159 20.73 13.78 -27.55
C ARG A 159 20.35 15.18 -27.99
N MET A 160 21.36 16.01 -28.16
CA MET A 160 21.19 17.29 -28.83
C MET A 160 21.22 17.04 -30.33
N GLY A 161 20.07 17.21 -30.99
CA GLY A 161 19.96 17.14 -32.44
C GLY A 161 20.46 18.42 -33.11
N GLU A 162 20.51 18.38 -34.43
CA GLU A 162 20.84 19.54 -35.25
C GLU A 162 19.90 20.72 -34.95
N GLY A 163 20.47 21.92 -34.79
CA GLY A 163 19.72 23.13 -34.44
C GLY A 163 19.36 23.27 -32.95
N GLY A 164 20.02 22.52 -32.04
CA GLY A 164 19.87 22.68 -30.59
C GLY A 164 18.59 22.07 -30.00
N LYS A 165 17.83 21.29 -30.78
CA LYS A 165 16.64 20.59 -30.28
C LYS A 165 17.02 19.30 -29.57
N VAL A 166 16.46 19.06 -28.39
CA VAL A 166 16.66 17.80 -27.67
C VAL A 166 15.82 16.70 -28.32
N VAL A 167 16.48 15.63 -28.77
CA VAL A 167 15.88 14.41 -29.31
C VAL A 167 15.89 13.35 -28.21
N ASN A 168 14.71 12.79 -27.91
CA ASN A 168 14.56 11.69 -26.96
C ASN A 168 14.70 10.36 -27.70
N ILE A 169 15.73 9.58 -27.39
CA ILE A 169 15.88 8.20 -27.84
C ILE A 169 15.08 7.32 -26.89
N ARG A 170 14.25 6.45 -27.47
CA ARG A 170 13.31 5.64 -26.72
C ARG A 170 13.59 4.16 -26.90
N ALA A 171 13.60 3.40 -25.81
CA ALA A 171 13.59 1.96 -25.86
C ALA A 171 12.17 1.46 -26.21
N ARG A 172 12.12 0.36 -26.96
CA ARG A 172 10.87 -0.35 -27.25
C ARG A 172 10.43 -1.14 -26.02
N TYR A 173 9.14 -1.12 -25.74
CA TYR A 173 8.55 -2.06 -24.81
C TYR A 173 8.62 -3.48 -25.38
N ALA A 174 8.76 -4.47 -24.50
CA ALA A 174 8.70 -5.88 -24.82
C ALA A 174 7.32 -6.24 -25.38
N ASP A 175 7.30 -7.27 -26.22
CA ASP A 175 6.08 -7.79 -26.80
C ASP A 175 5.16 -8.38 -25.72
N THR A 176 3.86 -8.39 -26.02
CA THR A 176 2.84 -9.05 -25.20
C THR A 176 2.43 -10.37 -25.84
N HIS A 177 1.32 -10.97 -25.43
CA HIS A 177 0.77 -12.16 -26.07
C HIS A 177 -0.74 -12.05 -26.28
N HIS A 178 -1.21 -12.80 -27.27
CA HIS A 178 -2.62 -13.05 -27.53
C HIS A 178 -3.22 -14.00 -26.47
N PRO A 179 -4.56 -14.13 -26.41
CA PRO A 179 -5.22 -15.08 -25.50
C PRO A 179 -4.81 -16.55 -25.68
N ASP A 180 -4.35 -16.93 -26.87
CA ASP A 180 -3.84 -18.27 -27.17
C ASP A 180 -2.36 -18.47 -26.76
N GLY A 181 -1.74 -17.44 -26.18
CA GLY A 181 -0.34 -17.42 -25.76
C GLY A 181 0.66 -17.07 -26.87
N SER A 182 0.22 -16.87 -28.12
CA SER A 182 1.10 -16.47 -29.21
C SER A 182 1.62 -15.03 -29.01
N PRO A 183 2.89 -14.72 -29.37
CA PRO A 183 3.43 -13.37 -29.21
C PRO A 183 2.66 -12.32 -30.02
N GLN A 184 2.38 -11.16 -29.41
CA GLN A 184 1.85 -9.99 -30.08
C GLN A 184 2.86 -8.85 -30.04
N ALA A 185 3.38 -8.50 -31.21
CA ALA A 185 4.29 -7.36 -31.36
C ALA A 185 3.58 -6.04 -31.03
N LEU A 186 4.20 -5.20 -30.19
CA LEU A 186 3.65 -3.88 -29.83
C LEU A 186 3.98 -2.78 -30.84
N TYR A 187 5.00 -3.02 -31.66
CA TYR A 187 5.48 -2.09 -32.68
C TYR A 187 5.25 -2.68 -34.07
N PHE A 188 5.03 -1.81 -35.05
CA PHE A 188 5.08 -2.21 -36.46
C PHE A 188 6.52 -2.55 -36.86
N PRO A 189 6.71 -3.44 -37.85
CA PRO A 189 8.01 -3.69 -38.46
C PRO A 189 8.68 -2.40 -38.97
N ASP A 190 10.01 -2.39 -39.03
CA ASP A 190 10.78 -1.23 -39.49
C ASP A 190 10.61 -0.94 -40.99
N ASP A 191 10.17 -1.92 -41.76
CA ASP A 191 9.85 -1.83 -43.19
C ASP A 191 8.35 -1.58 -43.47
N HIS A 192 7.53 -1.36 -42.44
CA HIS A 192 6.11 -1.09 -42.62
C HIS A 192 5.88 0.19 -43.44
N ILE A 193 5.07 0.10 -44.50
CA ILE A 193 4.85 1.17 -45.50
C ILE A 193 4.44 2.51 -44.88
N THR A 194 3.44 2.50 -43.98
CA THR A 194 2.87 3.73 -43.41
C THR A 194 3.44 4.12 -42.03
N TYR A 195 3.76 3.13 -41.19
CA TYR A 195 4.10 3.31 -39.79
C TYR A 195 5.39 2.56 -39.39
N PRO A 196 6.52 2.74 -40.11
CA PRO A 196 7.74 1.98 -39.88
C PRO A 196 8.24 2.17 -38.44
N GLY A 197 8.29 1.09 -37.67
CA GLY A 197 8.75 1.08 -36.28
C GLY A 197 7.87 1.84 -35.28
N TYR A 198 6.66 2.28 -35.65
CA TYR A 198 5.76 2.98 -34.73
C TYR A 198 5.16 2.00 -33.72
N PHE A 199 4.88 2.49 -32.52
CA PHE A 199 4.01 1.76 -31.60
C PHE A 199 2.60 1.69 -32.18
N LYS A 200 1.96 0.52 -32.16
CA LYS A 200 0.67 0.25 -32.84
C LYS A 200 -0.52 1.04 -32.28
N GLY A 201 -0.54 1.30 -30.98
CA GLY A 201 -1.67 1.96 -30.29
C GLY A 201 -2.81 0.97 -29.97
N ILE A 202 -3.72 1.37 -29.09
CA ILE A 202 -4.76 0.47 -28.58
C ILE A 202 -5.69 -0.05 -29.69
N ALA A 203 -6.06 0.81 -30.65
CA ALA A 203 -6.99 0.42 -31.72
C ALA A 203 -6.45 -0.74 -32.56
N GLN A 204 -5.20 -0.63 -33.02
CA GLN A 204 -4.55 -1.70 -33.79
C GLN A 204 -4.39 -2.98 -32.97
N LEU A 205 -3.94 -2.87 -31.70
CA LEU A 205 -3.76 -4.04 -30.82
C LEU A 205 -5.07 -4.79 -30.55
N LEU A 206 -6.18 -4.07 -30.39
CA LEU A 206 -7.52 -4.65 -30.22
C LEU A 206 -8.06 -5.24 -31.52
N GLN A 207 -7.83 -4.58 -32.66
CA GLN A 207 -8.24 -5.09 -33.97
C GLN A 207 -7.53 -6.42 -34.30
N GLU A 208 -6.23 -6.53 -34.00
CA GLU A 208 -5.47 -7.78 -34.12
C GLU A 208 -5.99 -8.90 -33.21
N ARG A 209 -6.69 -8.54 -32.14
CA ARG A 209 -7.36 -9.47 -31.21
C ARG A 209 -8.82 -9.74 -31.60
N GLY A 210 -9.29 -9.25 -32.74
CA GLY A 210 -10.64 -9.48 -33.25
C GLY A 210 -11.73 -8.56 -32.67
N PHE A 211 -11.36 -7.50 -31.94
CA PHE A 211 -12.34 -6.55 -31.41
C PHE A 211 -12.69 -5.45 -32.43
N SER A 212 -13.96 -5.06 -32.45
CA SER A 212 -14.38 -3.86 -33.16
C SER A 212 -13.95 -2.61 -32.39
N VAL A 213 -13.23 -1.71 -33.06
CA VAL A 213 -12.73 -0.44 -32.50
C VAL A 213 -13.47 0.79 -33.01
N SER A 214 -14.46 0.59 -33.88
CA SER A 214 -15.27 1.68 -34.42
C SER A 214 -16.06 2.37 -33.31
N GLY A 215 -15.94 3.70 -33.20
CA GLY A 215 -16.61 4.50 -32.16
C GLY A 215 -16.04 4.34 -30.74
N LEU A 216 -14.99 3.52 -30.56
CA LEU A 216 -14.42 3.26 -29.24
C LEU A 216 -13.60 4.46 -28.76
N ARG A 217 -14.05 5.09 -27.66
CA ARG A 217 -13.32 6.18 -27.03
C ARG A 217 -12.10 5.63 -26.29
N LEU A 218 -11.00 6.40 -26.24
CA LEU A 218 -9.78 5.99 -25.52
C LEU A 218 -10.06 5.71 -24.03
N GLN A 219 -10.85 6.58 -23.39
CA GLN A 219 -11.21 6.49 -21.98
C GLN A 219 -12.61 7.07 -21.75
N CYS A 220 -13.34 6.54 -20.77
CA CYS A 220 -14.57 7.14 -20.29
C CYS A 220 -14.33 8.49 -19.59
N ALA A 221 -15.31 9.39 -19.67
CA ALA A 221 -15.26 10.66 -18.96
C ALA A 221 -15.33 10.43 -17.44
N ALA A 222 -14.47 11.11 -16.69
CA ALA A 222 -14.57 11.18 -15.24
C ALA A 222 -15.92 11.82 -14.83
N PRO A 223 -16.56 11.39 -13.73
CA PRO A 223 -16.05 10.53 -12.65
C PRO A 223 -16.40 9.04 -12.81
N LYS A 224 -17.04 8.62 -13.91
CA LYS A 224 -17.54 7.25 -14.07
C LYS A 224 -16.36 6.26 -14.14
N LYS A 225 -16.19 5.46 -13.08
CA LYS A 225 -15.30 4.30 -13.11
C LYS A 225 -15.85 3.30 -14.13
N CYS A 226 -14.99 2.78 -14.99
CA CYS A 226 -15.39 1.69 -15.88
C CYS A 226 -15.71 0.46 -15.05
N SER A 227 -16.86 -0.15 -15.34
CA SER A 227 -17.25 -1.41 -14.72
C SER A 227 -16.45 -2.55 -15.36
N PRO A 228 -15.94 -3.50 -14.57
CA PRO A 228 -15.29 -4.69 -15.10
C PRO A 228 -16.17 -5.42 -16.13
N GLY A 229 -15.58 -5.89 -17.22
CA GLY A 229 -16.27 -6.63 -18.28
C GLY A 229 -17.21 -5.81 -19.16
N SER A 230 -17.34 -4.49 -18.91
CA SER A 230 -18.25 -3.63 -19.70
C SER A 230 -17.72 -3.29 -21.10
N GLY A 231 -16.41 -3.43 -21.34
CA GLY A 231 -15.78 -2.97 -22.59
C GLY A 231 -16.02 -1.47 -22.88
N CYS A 232 -16.33 -0.67 -21.86
CA CYS A 232 -16.77 0.73 -21.94
C CYS A 232 -15.92 1.65 -22.84
N CYS A 233 -14.60 1.40 -22.92
CA CYS A 233 -13.61 2.21 -23.61
C CYS A 233 -12.37 1.37 -23.93
N ALA A 234 -11.53 1.89 -24.82
CA ALA A 234 -10.36 1.18 -25.34
C ALA A 234 -9.37 0.77 -24.24
N ARG A 235 -9.12 1.64 -23.26
CA ARG A 235 -8.24 1.32 -22.12
C ARG A 235 -8.80 0.20 -21.24
N GLN A 236 -10.09 0.24 -20.92
CA GLN A 236 -10.71 -0.82 -20.11
C GLN A 236 -10.64 -2.16 -20.85
N LEU A 237 -11.09 -2.17 -22.11
CA LEU A 237 -11.12 -3.38 -22.91
C LEU A 237 -9.73 -3.99 -23.06
N LEU A 238 -8.71 -3.20 -23.38
CA LEU A 238 -7.33 -3.68 -23.49
C LEU A 238 -6.77 -4.14 -22.13
N SER A 239 -7.07 -3.44 -21.04
CA SER A 239 -6.56 -3.79 -19.71
C SER A 239 -7.06 -5.14 -19.19
N GLU A 240 -8.21 -5.61 -19.69
CA GLU A 240 -8.80 -6.90 -19.34
C GLU A 240 -8.33 -8.04 -20.26
N GLN A 241 -7.55 -7.74 -21.30
CA GLN A 241 -7.03 -8.76 -22.20
C GLN A 241 -5.82 -9.50 -21.61
N PRO A 242 -5.65 -10.80 -21.91
CA PRO A 242 -4.42 -11.55 -21.63
C PRO A 242 -3.17 -10.83 -22.13
N GLY A 243 -2.07 -10.91 -21.37
CA GLY A 243 -0.82 -10.17 -21.62
C GLY A 243 -0.81 -8.71 -21.15
N PHE A 244 -1.97 -8.13 -20.81
CA PHE A 244 -2.09 -6.83 -20.13
C PHE A 244 -2.68 -6.94 -18.73
N ALA A 245 -3.71 -7.77 -18.55
CA ALA A 245 -4.35 -8.03 -17.26
C ALA A 245 -3.41 -8.74 -16.28
N GLU A 246 -2.57 -9.63 -16.80
CA GLU A 246 -1.63 -10.48 -16.06
C GLU A 246 -0.31 -9.77 -15.72
N GLN A 247 -0.12 -8.52 -16.16
CA GLN A 247 1.12 -7.80 -15.92
C GLN A 247 1.32 -7.49 -14.43
N GLN A 248 2.19 -8.29 -13.82
CA GLN A 248 2.65 -8.16 -12.45
C GLN A 248 3.53 -6.92 -12.25
N SER A 249 3.57 -6.44 -11.01
CA SER A 249 4.58 -5.49 -10.56
C SER A 249 5.97 -6.14 -10.53
N ALA A 250 7.01 -5.32 -10.59
CA ALA A 250 8.38 -5.82 -10.47
C ALA A 250 8.66 -6.46 -9.09
N LEU A 251 7.91 -6.08 -8.04
CA LEU A 251 8.03 -6.71 -6.72
C LEU A 251 7.45 -8.13 -6.72
N GLU A 252 6.29 -8.33 -7.36
CA GLU A 252 5.67 -9.65 -7.52
C GLU A 252 6.60 -10.60 -8.28
N GLU A 253 7.13 -10.18 -9.44
CA GLU A 253 8.08 -10.99 -10.22
C GLU A 253 9.30 -11.41 -9.40
N ILE A 254 9.91 -10.48 -8.65
CA ILE A 254 11.06 -10.77 -7.78
C ILE A 254 10.69 -11.78 -6.70
N ALA A 255 9.56 -11.59 -6.02
CA ALA A 255 9.14 -12.47 -4.94
C ALA A 255 8.86 -13.89 -5.47
N GLU A 256 8.11 -14.02 -6.56
CA GLU A 256 7.75 -15.31 -7.15
C GLU A 256 8.98 -16.07 -7.65
N SER A 257 9.94 -15.38 -8.29
CA SER A 257 11.22 -15.99 -8.71
C SER A 257 12.03 -16.58 -7.56
N LYS A 258 11.75 -16.16 -6.33
CA LYS A 258 12.40 -16.62 -5.09
C LYS A 258 11.44 -17.42 -4.19
N GLY A 259 10.29 -17.87 -4.71
CA GLY A 259 9.34 -18.70 -3.97
C GLY A 259 8.61 -17.98 -2.83
N CYS A 260 8.49 -16.65 -2.92
CA CYS A 260 7.73 -15.80 -2.00
C CYS A 260 6.53 -15.18 -2.72
N ARG A 261 5.62 -14.54 -1.98
CA ARG A 261 4.44 -13.85 -2.54
C ARG A 261 4.38 -12.40 -2.09
N ILE A 262 3.79 -11.55 -2.93
CA ILE A 262 3.47 -10.16 -2.61
C ILE A 262 1.95 -10.01 -2.54
N LEU A 263 1.45 -9.25 -1.57
CA LEU A 263 0.08 -8.77 -1.54
C LEU A 263 0.07 -7.26 -1.36
N PHE A 264 -0.88 -6.58 -1.99
CA PHE A 264 -1.09 -5.15 -1.83
C PHE A 264 -2.32 -4.88 -0.97
N LEU A 265 -2.17 -3.98 0.01
CA LEU A 265 -3.30 -3.50 0.80
C LEU A 265 -4.28 -2.71 -0.08
N PRO A 266 -5.58 -2.76 0.23
CA PRO A 266 -6.56 -1.85 -0.35
C PRO A 266 -6.14 -0.39 -0.16
N LYS A 267 -6.46 0.47 -1.14
CA LYS A 267 -6.14 1.90 -1.08
C LYS A 267 -6.85 2.56 0.10
N PHE A 268 -6.13 3.38 0.86
CA PHE A 268 -6.63 4.15 1.99
C PHE A 268 -7.06 3.33 3.22
N HIS A 269 -6.47 2.16 3.43
CA HIS A 269 -6.74 1.27 4.57
C HIS A 269 -5.50 1.01 5.44
N CYS A 270 -4.94 2.07 6.04
CA CYS A 270 -3.73 1.96 6.87
C CYS A 270 -3.94 1.16 8.16
N GLU A 271 -5.17 1.05 8.65
CA GLU A 271 -5.54 0.21 9.80
C GLU A 271 -5.28 -1.29 9.59
N LEU A 272 -5.16 -1.71 8.33
CA LEU A 272 -4.78 -3.07 7.94
C LEU A 272 -3.26 -3.30 7.98
N ASN A 273 -2.47 -2.23 8.15
CA ASN A 273 -1.01 -2.29 8.19
C ASN A 273 -0.49 -2.11 9.63
N PRO A 274 -0.13 -3.18 10.37
CA PRO A 274 0.29 -3.08 11.77
C PRO A 274 1.56 -2.26 11.97
N ILE A 275 2.41 -2.12 10.94
CA ILE A 275 3.63 -1.31 11.00
C ILE A 275 3.36 0.18 11.27
N GLU A 276 2.20 0.68 10.86
CA GLU A 276 1.77 2.07 11.11
C GLU A 276 1.68 2.35 12.62
N GLN A 277 1.25 1.35 13.38
CA GLN A 277 1.20 1.43 14.84
C GLN A 277 2.60 1.33 15.46
N CYS A 278 3.51 0.58 14.84
CA CYS A 278 4.93 0.57 15.22
C CYS A 278 5.56 1.95 15.02
N TRP A 279 5.29 2.62 13.88
CA TRP A 279 5.72 4.00 13.65
C TRP A 279 5.13 4.96 14.66
N GLY A 280 3.83 4.86 14.96
CA GLY A 280 3.16 5.66 15.98
C GLY A 280 3.82 5.52 17.36
N TYR A 281 4.12 4.28 17.76
CA TYR A 281 4.83 3.99 19.01
C TYR A 281 6.24 4.59 19.02
N ALA A 282 7.02 4.33 17.97
CA ALA A 282 8.39 4.82 17.86
C ALA A 282 8.44 6.36 17.86
N LYS A 283 7.56 7.03 17.10
CA LYS A 283 7.45 8.50 17.10
C LYS A 283 7.07 9.06 18.47
N ARG A 284 6.20 8.37 19.22
CA ARG A 284 5.87 8.75 20.60
C ARG A 284 7.11 8.72 21.51
N VAL A 285 7.95 7.69 21.39
CA VAL A 285 9.22 7.59 22.15
C VAL A 285 10.22 8.63 21.66
N TYR A 286 10.35 8.79 20.34
CA TYR A 286 11.26 9.75 19.71
C TYR A 286 11.02 11.19 20.20
N ARG A 287 9.76 11.59 20.39
CA ARG A 287 9.38 12.92 20.92
C ARG A 287 9.87 13.19 22.34
N GLN A 288 10.29 12.16 23.07
CA GLN A 288 10.84 12.26 24.43
C GLN A 288 12.36 12.44 24.44
N PHE A 289 13.05 12.18 23.33
CA PHE A 289 14.49 12.38 23.23
C PHE A 289 14.88 13.87 23.21
N PRO A 290 16.11 14.19 23.63
CA PRO A 290 16.65 15.53 23.45
C PRO A 290 16.63 15.96 21.98
N ARG A 291 16.69 17.27 21.76
CA ARG A 291 16.76 17.84 20.42
C ARG A 291 17.99 17.31 19.67
N SER A 292 17.79 16.84 18.44
CA SER A 292 18.89 16.36 17.61
C SER A 292 19.69 17.56 17.08
N LYS A 293 20.96 17.69 17.51
CA LYS A 293 21.83 18.80 17.11
C LYS A 293 22.54 18.55 15.77
N SER A 294 22.55 17.30 15.30
CA SER A 294 23.16 16.86 14.05
C SER A 294 22.34 15.76 13.38
N GLN A 295 22.63 15.47 12.11
CA GLN A 295 22.07 14.32 11.39
C GLN A 295 22.41 12.99 12.07
N ALA A 296 23.61 12.86 12.63
CA ALA A 296 24.01 11.68 13.40
C ALA A 296 23.13 11.48 14.65
N ASN A 297 22.85 12.56 15.40
CA ASN A 297 21.92 12.48 16.53
C ASN A 297 20.48 12.19 16.09
N LEU A 298 20.04 12.74 14.95
CA LEU A 298 18.72 12.44 14.39
C LEU A 298 18.59 10.95 14.07
N LYS A 299 19.57 10.38 13.35
CA LYS A 299 19.62 8.96 13.02
C LYS A 299 19.67 8.08 14.27
N SER A 300 20.55 8.39 15.22
CA SER A 300 20.69 7.63 16.47
C SER A 300 19.40 7.63 17.29
N ASN A 301 18.78 8.80 17.49
CA ASN A 301 17.51 8.90 18.21
C ASN A 301 16.38 8.16 17.48
N MET A 302 16.32 8.24 16.14
CA MET A 302 15.33 7.51 15.35
C MET A 302 15.51 6.00 15.53
N ILE A 303 16.71 5.45 15.32
CA ILE A 303 16.99 4.01 15.48
C ILE A 303 16.66 3.55 16.90
N THR A 304 17.12 4.28 17.92
CA THR A 304 16.80 3.96 19.32
C THR A 304 15.29 3.95 19.59
N SER A 305 14.54 4.86 18.95
CA SER A 305 13.07 4.88 19.07
C SER A 305 12.39 3.70 18.39
N LEU A 306 12.92 3.24 17.24
CA LEU A 306 12.40 2.07 16.52
C LEU A 306 12.64 0.79 17.30
N ASP A 307 13.84 0.64 17.86
CA ASP A 307 14.24 -0.54 18.61
C ASP A 307 13.57 -0.60 19.99
N SER A 308 12.97 0.51 20.44
CA SER A 308 12.20 0.58 21.69
C SER A 308 10.78 0.02 21.60
N VAL A 309 10.29 -0.32 20.41
CA VAL A 309 8.93 -0.88 20.22
C VAL A 309 8.89 -2.29 20.81
N PRO A 310 8.15 -2.54 21.90
CA PRO A 310 8.15 -3.85 22.54
C PRO A 310 7.49 -4.90 21.65
N LEU A 311 8.05 -6.12 21.64
CA LEU A 311 7.51 -7.24 20.87
C LEU A 311 6.03 -7.53 21.20
N GLU A 312 5.66 -7.43 22.47
CA GLU A 312 4.27 -7.53 22.90
C GLU A 312 3.36 -6.49 22.23
N SER A 313 3.84 -5.25 22.08
CA SER A 313 3.08 -4.20 21.41
C SER A 313 2.89 -4.51 19.92
N ILE A 314 3.94 -5.01 19.26
CA ILE A 314 3.89 -5.46 17.86
C ILE A 314 2.82 -6.55 17.71
N ARG A 315 2.83 -7.59 18.54
CA ARG A 315 1.82 -8.66 18.53
C ARG A 315 0.41 -8.11 18.73
N ARG A 316 0.22 -7.16 19.65
CA ARG A 316 -1.06 -6.46 19.86
C ARG A 316 -1.50 -5.65 18.62
N PHE A 317 -0.58 -5.05 17.89
CA PHE A 317 -0.88 -4.32 16.65
C PHE A 317 -1.32 -5.25 15.53
N PHE A 318 -0.66 -6.41 15.36
CA PHE A 318 -1.10 -7.45 14.42
C PHE A 318 -2.51 -7.94 14.75
N ASN A 319 -2.81 -8.20 16.02
CA ASN A 319 -4.15 -8.59 16.47
C ASN A 319 -5.19 -7.50 16.17
N LYS A 320 -4.84 -6.22 16.33
CA LYS A 320 -5.71 -5.10 15.98
C LYS A 320 -6.02 -5.09 14.47
N SER A 321 -5.02 -5.21 13.61
CA SER A 321 -5.25 -5.26 12.16
C SER A 321 -6.07 -6.48 11.73
N GLN A 322 -5.87 -7.65 12.35
CA GLN A 322 -6.70 -8.83 12.08
C GLN A 322 -8.18 -8.62 12.43
N ARG A 323 -8.49 -7.91 13.51
CA ARG A 323 -9.89 -7.57 13.82
C ARG A 323 -10.51 -6.62 12.79
N TYR A 324 -9.75 -5.67 12.23
CA TYR A 324 -10.26 -4.85 11.11
C TYR A 324 -10.53 -5.70 9.87
N ILE A 325 -9.64 -6.64 9.54
CA ILE A 325 -9.87 -7.59 8.43
C ILE A 325 -11.16 -8.38 8.68
N ASP A 326 -11.36 -8.87 9.90
CA ASP A 326 -12.56 -9.62 10.27
C ASP A 326 -13.83 -8.75 10.20
N ALA A 327 -13.77 -7.51 10.70
CA ALA A 327 -14.86 -6.54 10.59
C ALA A 327 -15.29 -6.31 9.13
N TYR A 328 -14.32 -6.10 8.25
CA TYR A 328 -14.57 -5.89 6.82
C TYR A 328 -15.10 -7.13 6.12
N ARG A 329 -14.66 -8.34 6.52
CA ARG A 329 -15.23 -9.59 6.02
C ARG A 329 -16.71 -9.76 6.38
N HIS A 330 -17.13 -9.18 7.50
CA HIS A 330 -18.54 -9.14 7.90
C HIS A 330 -19.32 -7.97 7.27
N GLY A 331 -18.70 -7.17 6.39
CA GLY A 331 -19.35 -6.08 5.67
C GLY A 331 -19.44 -4.76 6.43
N LEU A 332 -18.73 -4.62 7.56
CA LEU A 332 -18.67 -3.34 8.27
C LEU A 332 -17.88 -2.31 7.45
N ASP A 333 -18.32 -1.05 7.47
CA ASP A 333 -17.52 0.06 6.92
C ASP A 333 -16.41 0.50 7.88
N GLY A 334 -15.59 1.48 7.48
CA GLY A 334 -14.46 1.95 8.28
C GLY A 334 -14.85 2.54 9.65
N GLN A 335 -16.00 3.23 9.73
CA GLN A 335 -16.45 3.84 11.00
C GLN A 335 -16.98 2.77 11.95
N MET A 336 -17.80 1.85 11.42
CA MET A 336 -18.34 0.72 12.15
C MET A 336 -17.23 -0.22 12.63
N ALA A 337 -16.26 -0.53 11.78
CA ALA A 337 -15.11 -1.36 12.14
C ALA A 337 -14.24 -0.72 13.24
N ALA A 338 -14.03 0.60 13.19
CA ALA A 338 -13.30 1.32 14.23
C ALA A 338 -14.04 1.29 15.58
N TRP A 339 -15.36 1.49 15.56
CA TRP A 339 -16.18 1.38 16.76
C TRP A 339 -16.15 -0.04 17.35
N ALA A 340 -16.35 -1.06 16.51
CA ALA A 340 -16.33 -2.46 16.92
C ALA A 340 -14.97 -2.83 17.54
N ASN A 341 -13.87 -2.40 16.91
CA ASN A 341 -12.53 -2.62 17.44
C ASN A 341 -12.28 -1.97 18.82
N LYS A 342 -12.89 -0.80 19.07
CA LYS A 342 -12.80 -0.13 20.38
C LYS A 342 -13.60 -0.90 21.44
N LYS A 343 -14.79 -1.37 21.10
CA LYS A 343 -15.67 -2.10 22.03
C LYS A 343 -15.15 -3.50 22.34
N TYR A 344 -14.75 -4.27 21.34
CA TYR A 344 -14.32 -5.68 21.47
C TYR A 344 -12.80 -5.84 21.44
N HIS A 345 -12.07 -4.93 22.09
CA HIS A 345 -10.61 -4.90 22.10
C HIS A 345 -9.94 -6.16 22.71
N GLY A 346 -10.71 -7.00 23.43
CA GLY A 346 -10.27 -8.27 24.00
C GLY A 346 -10.60 -9.53 23.18
N HIS A 347 -11.25 -9.40 22.02
CA HIS A 347 -11.57 -10.53 21.13
C HIS A 347 -10.71 -10.47 19.86
N ARG A 348 -10.54 -11.62 19.18
CA ARG A 348 -9.80 -11.71 17.91
C ARG A 348 -10.70 -11.62 16.69
N MET A 349 -11.86 -12.24 16.77
CA MET A 349 -12.94 -12.15 15.79
C MET A 349 -14.13 -11.51 16.45
N LEU A 350 -14.89 -10.74 15.69
CA LEU A 350 -16.14 -10.19 16.14
C LEU A 350 -17.16 -11.35 16.24
N PRO A 351 -17.95 -11.43 17.33
CA PRO A 351 -18.97 -12.47 17.44
C PRO A 351 -19.97 -12.36 16.27
N PRO A 352 -20.59 -13.45 15.80
CA PRO A 352 -21.58 -13.36 14.72
C PRO A 352 -22.78 -12.43 15.01
N SER A 353 -23.07 -12.16 16.29
CA SER A 353 -24.08 -11.18 16.71
C SER A 353 -23.68 -9.71 16.47
N ILE A 354 -22.41 -9.45 16.16
CA ILE A 354 -21.83 -8.11 16.05
C ILE A 354 -22.59 -7.23 15.05
N LEU A 355 -23.04 -7.79 13.92
CA LEU A 355 -23.71 -6.99 12.89
C LEU A 355 -25.00 -6.39 13.41
N ARG A 356 -25.79 -7.18 14.16
CA ARG A 356 -27.02 -6.68 14.81
C ARG A 356 -26.71 -5.66 15.89
N GLU A 357 -25.63 -5.84 16.65
CA GLU A 357 -25.25 -4.91 17.72
C GLU A 357 -24.65 -3.59 17.19
N VAL A 358 -23.84 -3.67 16.13
CA VAL A 358 -23.23 -2.52 15.44
C VAL A 358 -24.30 -1.73 14.72
N GLU A 359 -25.20 -2.41 13.98
CA GLU A 359 -26.31 -1.78 13.30
C GLU A 359 -27.24 -1.09 14.31
N ALA A 360 -27.69 -1.81 15.35
CA ALA A 360 -28.56 -1.23 16.38
C ALA A 360 -27.92 -0.07 17.16
N GLU A 361 -26.59 -0.03 17.30
CA GLU A 361 -25.88 1.09 17.92
C GLU A 361 -25.67 2.24 16.93
N TYR A 362 -25.34 1.96 15.67
CA TYR A 362 -25.19 2.96 14.62
C TYR A 362 -26.51 3.69 14.38
N GLN A 363 -27.61 2.96 14.29
CA GLN A 363 -28.97 3.49 14.19
C GLN A 363 -29.31 4.37 15.41
N ARG A 364 -28.96 3.92 16.63
CA ARG A 364 -29.12 4.70 17.88
C ARG A 364 -28.29 5.99 17.91
N GLN A 365 -27.06 5.97 17.41
CA GLN A 365 -26.17 7.13 17.42
C GLN A 365 -26.51 8.15 16.31
N ASN A 366 -27.09 7.70 15.20
CA ASN A 366 -27.48 8.54 14.07
C ASN A 366 -28.96 8.96 14.08
N GLY A 367 -29.72 8.61 15.13
CA GLY A 367 -31.10 9.07 15.33
C GLY A 367 -32.13 8.46 14.36
N LEU A 368 -31.80 7.36 13.69
CA LEU A 368 -32.71 6.60 12.85
C LEU A 368 -33.42 5.59 13.76
N HIS A 369 -34.66 5.89 14.14
CA HIS A 369 -35.41 5.11 15.13
C HIS A 369 -36.10 3.91 14.46
N ASP A 370 -35.80 2.71 14.92
CA ASP A 370 -36.63 1.52 14.73
C ASP A 370 -37.83 1.60 15.71
N PRO A 371 -39.09 1.60 15.24
CA PRO A 371 -40.26 1.71 16.11
C PRO A 371 -40.49 0.49 17.02
N GLU A 372 -39.76 -0.63 16.84
CA GLU A 372 -39.98 -1.86 17.62
C GLU A 372 -39.09 -2.02 18.87
N LEU A 373 -38.15 -1.10 19.14
CA LEU A 373 -37.24 -1.22 20.29
C LEU A 373 -37.54 -0.22 21.42
N PRO A 374 -37.56 -0.65 22.71
CA PRO A 374 -37.86 0.22 23.83
C PRO A 374 -36.76 1.29 24.02
N PRO A 375 -37.12 2.49 24.49
CA PRO A 375 -36.22 3.64 24.51
C PRO A 375 -35.01 3.40 25.43
N PRO A 376 -33.81 3.89 25.03
CA PRO A 376 -32.60 3.68 25.80
C PRO A 376 -32.66 4.41 27.15
N ARG A 377 -32.16 3.75 28.20
CA ARG A 377 -31.92 4.39 29.50
C ARG A 377 -30.86 5.49 29.32
N ARG A 378 -31.22 6.72 29.69
CA ARG A 378 -30.37 7.91 29.64
C ARG A 378 -29.05 7.67 30.37
N ASN A 379 -27.95 7.65 29.62
CA ASN A 379 -26.66 8.18 30.07
C ASN A 379 -26.10 9.00 28.90
N ALA A 380 -26.15 10.31 29.08
CA ALA A 380 -25.81 11.30 28.08
C ALA A 380 -24.30 11.43 27.90
N ALA A 381 -23.84 11.35 26.66
CA ALA A 381 -22.69 12.10 26.17
C ALA A 381 -22.94 12.39 24.68
N VAL A 382 -23.48 13.57 24.42
CA VAL A 382 -23.79 14.11 23.10
C VAL A 382 -22.49 14.54 22.41
N PHE A 383 -22.25 14.07 21.19
CA PHE A 383 -21.41 14.78 20.22
C PHE A 383 -22.22 14.93 18.94
N ALA A 384 -22.75 16.13 18.74
CA ALA A 384 -23.36 16.56 17.49
C ALA A 384 -22.27 17.17 16.60
N CYS A 385 -22.25 16.82 15.30
CA CYS A 385 -22.33 17.80 14.20
C CYS A 385 -22.32 17.11 12.81
N GLY A 386 -23.31 17.43 11.98
CA GLY A 386 -23.07 17.73 10.56
C GLY A 386 -23.40 16.67 9.51
N SER A 387 -24.67 16.27 9.40
CA SER A 387 -25.20 15.52 8.25
C SER A 387 -25.25 16.37 6.97
N ALA A 388 -24.86 15.78 5.84
CA ALA A 388 -25.40 16.10 4.52
C ALA A 388 -25.34 14.83 3.65
N ILE A 389 -26.39 14.00 3.77
CA ILE A 389 -26.67 12.86 2.91
C ILE A 389 -27.43 13.39 1.69
N LEU A 390 -26.86 13.23 0.49
CA LEU A 390 -27.62 13.31 -0.76
C LEU A 390 -28.26 11.94 -0.99
N SER A 391 -29.57 11.91 -0.78
CA SER A 391 -30.50 10.81 -1.08
C SER A 391 -30.55 10.48 -2.57
N LEU A 392 -30.40 9.20 -2.92
CA LEU A 392 -30.90 8.63 -4.16
C LEU A 392 -32.28 8.02 -3.88
N PRO A 393 -33.33 8.26 -4.68
CA PRO A 393 -34.56 7.48 -4.60
C PRO A 393 -34.45 6.20 -5.41
N GLU A 394 -34.85 5.10 -4.78
CA GLU A 394 -35.17 3.83 -5.43
C GLU A 394 -36.40 3.96 -6.33
N SER A 395 -36.40 3.07 -7.30
CA SER A 395 -37.41 2.71 -8.31
C SER A 395 -38.87 2.92 -7.96
N ASP A 396 -39.65 3.28 -8.99
CA ASP A 396 -41.01 2.77 -9.11
C ASP A 396 -41.29 2.15 -10.48
N LYS A 397 -42.12 1.12 -10.39
CA LYS A 397 -42.63 0.20 -11.40
C LYS A 397 -43.33 0.92 -12.57
N HIS A 398 -42.89 0.66 -13.81
CA HIS A 398 -43.68 -0.01 -14.86
C HIS A 398 -42.83 -0.27 -16.11
#